data_AF-A0A832HXM0-F1
#
_entry.id   AF-A0A832HXM0-F1
#
_cell.length_a   1.000
_cell.length_b   1.000
_cell.length_c   1.000
_cell.angle_alpha   90.00
_cell.angle_beta   90.00
_cell.angle_gamma   90.00
#
_symmetry.space_group_name_H-M   'P 1'
#
loop_
_entity.id
_entity.type
_entity.pdbx_description
1 polymer ?
#
loop_
_entity_poly.entity_id
_entity_poly.type
_entity_poly.pdbx_seq_one_letter_code
_entity_poly.pdbx_strand_id
1 'polypeptide(L)'
;MILIVASNKDDASLNISKQILRSFSFKKTLENFQGNNVYEAEVEGISAKLVTLNEELVFAQNLTNFFKEIELVIFLSRHSSLSGTPTLSVH
;
A
#
# COMPACT_ATOMS: atom_id res chain seq x y z
N MET A 1 -5.69 7.07 11.04
CA MET A 1 -4.46 6.43 10.49
C MET A 1 -4.39 6.50 8.96
N ILE A 2 -3.18 6.47 8.39
CA ILE A 2 -2.94 6.32 6.95
C ILE A 2 -2.85 4.83 6.60
N LEU A 3 -3.61 4.38 5.61
CA LEU A 3 -3.51 3.03 5.06
C LEU A 3 -2.79 3.08 3.70
N ILE A 4 -1.60 2.49 3.63
CA ILE A 4 -0.82 2.32 2.41
C ILE A 4 -1.13 0.93 1.85
N VAL A 5 -1.58 0.87 0.60
CA VAL A 5 -2.08 -0.37 -0.01
C VAL A 5 -1.26 -0.73 -1.23
N ALA A 6 -0.66 -1.91 -1.19
CA ALA A 6 0.06 -2.53 -2.29
C ALA A 6 -0.69 -3.76 -2.84
N SER A 7 -0.27 -4.27 -4.00
CA SER A 7 -0.80 -5.51 -4.58
C SER A 7 0.29 -6.43 -5.10
N ASN A 8 0.11 -7.73 -4.88
CA ASN A 8 0.91 -8.80 -5.49
C ASN A 8 0.67 -8.96 -7.00
N LYS A 9 -0.27 -8.21 -7.59
CA LYS A 9 -0.55 -8.19 -9.04
C LYS A 9 0.13 -7.03 -9.77
N ASP A 10 0.86 -6.18 -9.05
CA ASP A 10 1.47 -4.97 -9.59
C ASP A 10 2.95 -4.86 -9.19
N ASP A 11 3.84 -4.99 -10.18
CA ASP A 11 5.28 -4.93 -9.99
C ASP A 11 5.78 -3.57 -9.47
N ALA A 12 5.15 -2.47 -9.89
CA ALA A 12 5.49 -1.14 -9.39
C ALA A 12 5.09 -1.01 -7.92
N SER A 13 3.91 -1.54 -7.58
CA SER A 13 3.42 -1.62 -6.21
C SER A 13 4.39 -2.33 -5.27
N LEU A 14 4.85 -3.53 -5.68
CA LEU A 14 5.81 -4.31 -4.91
C LEU A 14 7.16 -3.63 -4.78
N ASN A 15 7.65 -3.01 -5.86
CA ASN A 15 8.91 -2.27 -5.82
C ASN A 15 8.83 -1.07 -4.86
N ILE A 16 7.79 -0.25 -4.95
CA ILE A 16 7.60 0.92 -4.07
C ILE A 16 7.45 0.47 -2.62
N SER A 17 6.62 -0.55 -2.35
CA SER A 17 6.45 -1.13 -1.01
C SER A 17 7.79 -1.57 -0.40
N LYS A 18 8.62 -2.27 -1.18
CA LYS A 18 9.97 -2.66 -0.75
C LYS A 18 10.85 -1.46 -0.40
N GLN A 19 10.80 -0.38 -1.18
CA GLN A 19 11.57 0.83 -0.87
C GLN A 19 11.06 1.52 0.40
N ILE A 20 9.74 1.57 0.62
CA ILE A 20 9.14 2.12 1.84
C ILE A 20 9.61 1.33 3.07
N LEU A 21 9.48 0.00 3.03
CA LEU A 21 9.89 -0.86 4.14
C LEU A 21 11.39 -0.81 4.42
N ARG A 22 12.21 -0.49 3.41
CA ARG A 22 13.67 -0.34 3.57
C ARG A 22 14.06 1.03 4.12
N SER A 23 13.33 2.07 3.74
CA SER A 23 13.73 3.47 3.99
C SER A 23 13.09 4.05 5.26
N PHE A 24 11.98 3.47 5.71
CA PHE A 24 11.24 3.93 6.88
C PHE A 24 11.12 2.81 7.91
N SER A 25 10.92 3.20 9.18
CA SER A 25 10.89 2.30 10.35
C SER A 25 9.60 1.46 10.46
N PHE A 26 9.12 0.90 9.35
CA PHE A 26 8.01 -0.05 9.36
C PHE A 26 8.41 -1.35 10.04
N LYS A 27 7.63 -1.74 11.05
CA LYS A 27 7.79 -2.99 11.77
C LYS A 27 6.71 -3.96 11.32
N LYS A 28 7.12 -5.19 11.05
CA LYS A 28 6.18 -6.29 10.82
C LYS A 28 5.38 -6.54 12.09
N THR A 29 4.06 -6.65 11.97
CA THR A 29 3.16 -7.00 13.07
C THR A 29 2.93 -8.51 13.14
N LEU A 30 2.17 -8.98 14.13
CA LEU A 30 1.69 -10.36 14.18
C LEU A 30 0.48 -10.61 13.28
N GLU A 31 -0.14 -9.54 12.78
CA GLU A 31 -1.31 -9.61 11.91
C GLU A 31 -0.91 -10.04 10.48
N ASN A 32 -1.84 -10.71 9.81
CA ASN A 32 -1.76 -10.96 8.38
C ASN A 32 -3.06 -10.52 7.72
N PHE A 33 -2.95 -10.01 6.50
CA PHE A 33 -4.09 -9.64 5.67
C PHE A 33 -3.98 -10.34 4.32
N GLN A 34 -5.00 -11.11 3.96
CA GLN A 34 -4.98 -12.00 2.77
C GLN A 34 -3.74 -12.93 2.72
N GLY A 35 -3.23 -13.36 3.88
CA GLY A 35 -2.02 -14.20 3.97
C GLY A 35 -0.70 -13.45 3.79
N ASN A 36 -0.71 -12.12 3.67
CA ASN A 36 0.47 -11.27 3.60
C ASN A 36 0.73 -10.59 4.95
N ASN A 37 2.00 -10.33 5.25
CA ASN A 37 2.40 -9.60 6.46
C ASN A 37 1.80 -8.18 6.46
N VAL A 38 1.33 -7.73 7.62
CA VAL A 38 1.00 -6.34 7.87
C VAL A 38 2.19 -5.63 8.50
N TYR A 39 2.45 -4.39 8.09
CA TYR A 39 3.51 -3.56 8.65
C TYR A 39 2.94 -2.27 9.20
N GLU A 40 3.51 -1.76 10.28
CA GLU A 40 3.10 -0.51 10.91
C GLU A 40 4.31 0.37 11.19
N ALA A 41 4.13 1.68 11.04
CA ALA A 41 5.08 2.70 11.42
C ALA A 41 4.35 3.90 12.02
N GLU A 42 5.06 4.67 12.82
CA GLU A 42 4.67 6.03 13.17
C GLU A 42 5.63 6.98 12.46
N VAL A 43 5.09 7.89 11.66
CA VAL A 43 5.86 8.88 10.89
C VAL A 43 5.38 10.26 11.30
N GLU A 44 6.24 11.05 11.93
CA GLU A 44 5.91 12.41 12.41
C GLU A 44 4.63 12.45 13.28
N GLY A 45 4.44 11.45 14.15
CA GLY A 45 3.25 11.34 15.01
C GLY A 45 2.00 10.78 14.31
N ILE A 46 2.09 10.42 13.03
CA ILE A 46 0.99 9.85 12.26
C ILE A 46 1.16 8.34 12.14
N SER A 47 0.16 7.59 12.59
CA SER A 47 0.10 6.14 12.43
C SER A 47 -0.13 5.77 10.96
N ALA A 48 0.74 4.92 10.43
CA ALA A 48 0.67 4.38 9.07
C ALA A 48 0.71 2.85 9.10
N LYS A 49 -0.18 2.22 8.33
CA LYS A 49 -0.23 0.77 8.13
C LYS A 49 -0.02 0.46 6.66
N LEU A 50 0.87 -0.48 6.35
CA LEU A 50 1.11 -0.98 4.99
C LEU A 50 0.59 -2.42 4.87
N VAL A 51 -0.24 -2.64 3.86
CA VAL A 51 -0.85 -3.95 3.56
C VAL A 51 -0.69 -4.30 2.10
N THR A 52 -0.64 -5.59 1.80
CA THR A 52 -0.55 -6.11 0.43
C THR A 52 -1.75 -6.98 0.10
N LEU A 53 -2.42 -6.68 -1.01
CA LEU A 53 -3.56 -7.42 -1.53
C LEU A 53 -3.10 -8.51 -2.52
N ASN A 54 -3.94 -9.53 -2.71
CA ASN A 54 -3.76 -10.56 -3.74
C ASN A 54 -4.58 -10.30 -5.01
N GLU A 55 -5.30 -9.18 -5.04
CA GLU A 55 -6.16 -8.72 -6.15
C GLU A 55 -5.66 -7.40 -6.74
N GLU A 56 -6.16 -7.05 -7.92
CA GLU A 56 -5.88 -5.74 -8.54
C GLU A 56 -6.46 -4.61 -7.68
N LEU A 57 -5.68 -3.53 -7.50
CA LEU A 57 -6.05 -2.43 -6.58
C LEU A 57 -7.37 -1.76 -6.95
N VAL A 58 -7.73 -1.76 -8.24
CA VAL A 58 -8.99 -1.18 -8.74
C VAL A 58 -10.25 -1.87 -8.19
N PHE A 59 -10.13 -3.09 -7.65
CA PHE A 59 -11.25 -3.84 -7.05
C PHE A 59 -11.30 -3.73 -5.52
N ALA A 60 -10.35 -3.02 -4.90
CA ALA A 60 -10.20 -2.93 -3.44
C ALA A 60 -11.20 -1.96 -2.76
N GLN A 61 -12.46 -1.95 -3.18
CA GLN A 61 -13.50 -1.04 -2.69
C GLN A 61 -13.95 -1.36 -1.25
N ASN A 62 -13.65 -2.57 -0.77
CA ASN A 62 -14.09 -3.08 0.53
C ASN A 62 -13.06 -2.88 1.66
N LEU A 63 -11.96 -2.15 1.44
CA LEU A 63 -10.89 -2.00 2.44
C LEU A 63 -11.37 -1.41 3.78
N THR A 64 -12.32 -0.48 3.74
CA THR A 64 -12.93 0.17 4.92
C THR A 64 -13.76 -0.79 5.78
N ASN A 65 -14.11 -1.97 5.24
CA ASN A 65 -14.76 -3.01 6.04
C ASN A 65 -13.78 -3.66 7.01
N PHE A 66 -12.50 -3.77 6.63
CA PHE A 66 -11.46 -4.48 7.38
C PHE A 66 -10.60 -3.56 8.25
N PHE A 67 -10.31 -2.35 7.76
CA PHE A 67 -9.51 -1.37 8.49
C PHE A 67 -10.42 -0.25 8.99
N LYS A 68 -10.26 0.12 10.27
CA LYS A 68 -11.05 1.16 10.94
C LYS A 68 -10.23 2.42 11.14
N GLU A 69 -10.91 3.55 11.35
CA GLU A 69 -10.26 4.85 11.65
C GLU A 69 -9.23 5.27 10.57
N ILE A 70 -9.54 4.94 9.32
CA ILE A 70 -8.74 5.36 8.17
C ILE A 70 -9.07 6.82 7.85
N GLU A 71 -8.04 7.67 7.84
CA GLU A 71 -8.15 9.07 7.43
C GLU A 71 -7.75 9.26 5.96
N LEU A 72 -6.83 8.42 5.47
CA LEU A 72 -6.31 8.45 4.11
C LEU A 72 -5.94 7.05 3.66
N VAL A 73 -6.27 6.72 2.41
CA VAL A 73 -5.77 5.53 1.71
C VAL A 73 -4.82 5.96 0.60
N ILE A 74 -3.62 5.39 0.57
CA ILE A 74 -2.63 5.63 -0.48
C ILE A 74 -2.42 4.33 -1.25
N PHE A 75 -2.87 4.29 -2.50
CA PHE A 75 -2.66 3.16 -3.39
C PHE A 75 -1.33 3.26 -4.11
N LEU A 76 -0.48 2.25 -3.94
CA LEU A 76 0.79 2.12 -4.66
C LEU A 76 0.52 1.38 -5.97
N SER A 77 0.39 2.09 -7.08
CA SER A 77 -0.08 1.50 -8.34
C SER A 77 0.80 1.89 -9.52
N ARG A 78 0.93 1.00 -10.50
CA ARG A 78 1.46 1.32 -11.82
C ARG A 78 0.47 2.20 -12.58
N HIS A 79 0.99 3.17 -13.30
CA HIS A 79 0.29 3.79 -14.41
C HIS A 79 0.71 3.10 -15.71
N SER A 80 -0.25 2.64 -16.52
CA SER A 80 0.01 2.00 -17.80
C SER A 80 -0.68 2.77 -18.92
N SER A 81 0.09 3.17 -19.93
CA SER A 81 -0.38 3.99 -21.06
C SER A 81 0.31 3.56 -22.34
N LEU A 82 -0.41 3.60 -23.46
CA LEU A 82 0.12 3.30 -24.80
C LEU A 82 1.30 4.19 -25.20
N SER A 83 1.37 5.41 -24.68
CA SER A 83 2.47 6.33 -24.97
C SER A 83 3.82 5.85 -24.43
N GLY A 84 3.81 4.96 -23.43
CA GLY A 84 5.03 4.48 -22.77
C GLY A 84 5.82 5.56 -22.04
N THR A 85 5.23 6.74 -21.83
CA THR A 85 5.93 7.90 -21.27
C THR A 85 6.31 7.62 -19.80
N PRO A 86 7.60 7.69 -19.42
CA PRO A 86 8.01 7.57 -18.02
C PRO A 86 7.34 8.67 -17.19
N THR A 87 6.48 8.27 -16.24
CA THR A 87 5.61 9.19 -15.51
C THR A 87 5.52 8.78 -14.04
N LEU A 88 5.54 9.77 -13.14
CA LEU A 88 5.06 9.64 -11.77
C LEU A 88 3.75 10.42 -11.67
N SER A 89 2.67 9.78 -11.26
CA SER A 89 1.31 10.36 -11.29
C SER A 89 0.56 10.15 -9.96
N VAL A 90 -0.39 11.05 -9.68
CA VAL A 90 -1.38 10.95 -8.59
C VAL A 90 -2.75 11.34 -9.18
N HIS A 91 -3.81 10.64 -8.78
CA HIS A 91 -5.19 10.88 -9.23
C HIS A 91 -6.20 10.50 -8.15
#